data_AF-A0A926W1P6-F1
#
_entry.id   AF-A0A926W1P6-F1
#
_cell.length_a   1.000
_cell.length_b   1.000
_cell.length_c   1.000
_cell.angle_alpha   90.00
_cell.angle_beta   90.00
_cell.angle_gamma   90.00
#
_symmetry.space_group_name_H-M   'P 1'
#
loop_
_entity.id
_entity.type
_entity.pdbx_description
1 polymer ?
#
loop_
_entity_poly.entity_id
_entity_poly.type
_entity_poly.pdbx_seq_one_letter_code
_entity_poly.pdbx_strand_id
1 'polypeptide(L)'
;MSIQNQSFVTDVKLLPETDFKLIGEYAGQKLLLIGKTNGYGDPIVATSATPCEPNQEKLYAYDLYELMKCSQELLKITEKI
;
A
#
# COMPACT_ATOMS: atom_id res chain seq x y z
N MET A 1 8.82 10.07 -0.87
CA MET A 1 8.44 9.27 0.31
C MET A 1 9.49 8.20 0.54
N SER A 2 9.44 7.40 1.61
CA SER A 2 10.32 6.25 1.73
C SER A 2 9.56 5.05 2.29
N ILE A 3 9.55 3.95 1.53
CA ILE A 3 8.95 2.68 1.94
C ILE A 3 9.93 1.99 2.88
N GLN A 4 9.58 1.92 4.17
CA GLN A 4 10.52 1.49 5.22
C GLN A 4 10.85 0.00 5.18
N ASN A 5 9.92 -0.82 4.70
CA ASN A 5 10.04 -2.27 4.69
C ASN A 5 10.21 -2.83 3.27
N GLN A 6 10.72 -2.04 2.32
CA GLN A 6 10.91 -2.45 0.93
C GLN A 6 11.71 -3.76 0.82
N SER A 7 12.72 -3.96 1.67
CA SER A 7 13.53 -5.18 1.70
C SER A 7 12.75 -6.45 2.11
N PHE A 8 11.60 -6.31 2.77
CA PHE A 8 10.75 -7.43 3.17
C PHE A 8 9.73 -7.82 2.10
N VAL A 9 9.54 -6.96 1.08
CA VAL A 9 8.66 -7.24 -0.05
C VAL A 9 9.54 -7.67 -1.22
N THR A 10 9.81 -8.96 -1.30
CA THR A 10 10.64 -9.56 -2.36
C THR A 10 9.82 -9.77 -3.64
N ASP A 11 10.47 -9.66 -4.80
CA ASP A 11 9.84 -9.89 -6.11
C ASP A 11 8.62 -9.00 -6.41
N VAL A 12 8.71 -7.71 -6.06
CA VAL A 12 7.67 -6.73 -6.40
C VAL A 12 8.16 -5.72 -7.44
N LYS A 13 7.26 -5.37 -8.34
CA LYS A 13 7.39 -4.23 -9.23
C LYS A 13 6.67 -3.05 -8.60
N LEU A 14 7.45 -2.19 -7.95
CA LEU A 14 6.94 -0.93 -7.40
C LEU A 14 6.68 0.08 -8.53
N LEU A 15 5.62 0.84 -8.35
CA LEU A 15 5.29 1.99 -9.19
C LEU A 15 6.20 3.17 -8.80
N PRO A 16 6.42 4.14 -9.70
CA PRO A 16 6.94 5.45 -9.32
C PRO A 16 6.04 6.10 -8.27
N GLU A 17 6.60 6.88 -7.35
CA GLU A 17 5.81 7.56 -6.30
C GLU A 17 4.72 8.48 -6.87
N THR A 18 4.96 9.04 -8.06
CA THR A 18 3.99 9.87 -8.80
C THR A 18 2.75 9.10 -9.24
N ASP A 19 2.84 7.78 -9.29
CA ASP A 19 1.82 6.88 -9.83
C ASP A 19 1.12 6.08 -8.71
N PHE A 20 1.42 6.38 -7.44
CA PHE A 20 0.70 5.79 -6.31
C PHE A 20 -0.77 6.20 -6.35
N LYS A 21 -1.66 5.22 -6.20
CA LYS A 21 -3.12 5.44 -6.29
C LYS A 21 -3.79 5.19 -4.96
N LEU A 22 -4.65 6.11 -4.53
CA LEU A 22 -5.52 5.88 -3.37
C LEU A 22 -6.62 4.89 -3.75
N ILE A 23 -6.55 3.68 -3.19
CA ILE A 23 -7.51 2.61 -3.49
C ILE A 23 -8.51 2.38 -2.36
N GLY A 24 -8.30 2.99 -1.20
CA GLY A 24 -9.19 2.81 -0.06
C GLY A 24 -8.65 3.34 1.26
N GLU A 25 -9.17 2.76 2.33
CA GLU A 25 -8.78 3.05 3.71
C GLU A 25 -8.62 1.76 4.53
N TYR A 26 -7.65 1.78 5.44
CA TYR A 26 -7.37 0.72 6.39
C TYR A 26 -7.08 1.34 7.76
N ALA A 27 -7.84 0.97 8.79
CA ALA A 27 -7.67 1.49 10.15
C ALA A 27 -7.64 3.03 10.26
N GLY A 28 -8.49 3.71 9.46
CA GLY A 28 -8.52 5.17 9.37
C GLY A 28 -7.33 5.80 8.65
N GLN A 29 -6.41 5.00 8.13
CA GLN A 29 -5.29 5.41 7.28
C GLN A 29 -5.65 5.22 5.81
N LYS A 30 -5.11 6.08 4.95
CA LYS A 30 -5.27 5.96 3.50
C LYS A 30 -4.51 4.73 2.99
N LEU A 31 -5.14 3.96 2.12
CA LEU A 31 -4.54 2.78 1.50
C LEU A 31 -4.14 3.11 0.06
N LEU A 32 -2.84 3.09 -0.21
CA LEU A 32 -2.26 3.44 -1.49
C LEU A 32 -1.79 2.18 -2.23
N LEU A 33 -2.15 2.00 -3.49
CA LEU A 33 -1.52 1.02 -4.38
C LEU A 33 -0.15 1.55 -4.79
N ILE A 34 0.89 0.82 -4.44
CA ILE A 34 2.29 1.22 -4.66
C ILE A 34 3.05 0.26 -5.57
N GLY A 35 2.45 -0.87 -5.95
CA GLY A 35 3.11 -1.86 -6.79
C GLY A 35 2.31 -3.12 -6.98
N LYS A 36 2.92 -4.09 -7.66
CA LYS A 36 2.38 -5.44 -7.83
C LYS A 36 3.49 -6.49 -7.69
N THR A 37 3.18 -7.70 -7.27
CA THR A 37 4.12 -8.83 -7.30
C THR A 37 4.48 -9.21 -8.75
N ASN A 38 5.70 -9.66 -9.00
CA ASN A 38 6.16 -10.07 -10.34
C ASN A 38 5.56 -11.40 -10.80
N GLY A 39 5.03 -12.21 -9.87
CA GLY A 39 4.43 -13.52 -10.16
C GLY A 39 3.02 -13.41 -10.73
N TYR A 40 2.04 -13.17 -9.85
CA TYR A 40 0.62 -13.14 -10.22
C TYR A 40 0.06 -11.71 -10.39
N GLY A 41 0.89 -10.69 -10.18
CA GLY A 41 0.45 -9.30 -10.25
C GLY A 41 -0.37 -8.87 -9.04
N ASP A 42 -0.17 -9.52 -7.90
CA ASP A 42 -0.92 -9.24 -6.68
C ASP A 42 -0.62 -7.82 -6.20
N PRO A 43 -1.65 -7.03 -5.82
CA PRO A 43 -1.47 -5.64 -5.45
C PRO A 43 -0.69 -5.50 -4.15
N ILE A 44 0.36 -4.68 -4.20
CA ILE A 44 1.13 -4.24 -3.05
C ILE A 44 0.67 -2.85 -2.67
N VAL A 45 0.28 -2.69 -1.41
CA VAL A 45 -0.36 -1.50 -0.89
C VAL A 45 0.44 -0.90 0.25
N ALA A 46 0.27 0.38 0.53
CA ALA A 46 0.89 1.04 1.67
C ALA A 46 -0.13 1.87 2.42
N THR A 47 0.05 1.99 3.73
CA THR A 47 -0.78 2.88 4.55
C THR A 47 -0.11 4.24 4.74
N SER A 48 -0.91 5.30 4.59
CA SER A 48 -0.53 6.70 4.77
C SER A 48 -1.36 7.30 5.90
N ALA A 49 -0.67 7.78 6.94
CA ALA A 49 -1.25 8.27 8.18
C ALA A 49 -1.55 9.78 8.16
N THR A 50 -1.01 10.54 7.20
CA THR A 50 -1.06 12.00 7.18
C THR A 50 -1.73 12.55 5.93
N PRO A 51 -2.69 13.49 6.09
CA PRO A 51 -3.37 14.12 4.96
C PRO A 51 -2.58 15.23 4.25
N CYS A 52 -1.48 15.75 4.84
CA CYS A 52 -0.97 17.08 4.46
C CYS A 52 0.48 17.22 3.99
N GLU A 53 1.40 16.27 4.19
CA GLU A 53 2.80 16.45 3.71
C GLU A 53 3.41 15.19 3.10
N PRO A 54 3.48 15.10 1.76
CA PRO A 54 3.99 13.91 1.07
C PRO A 54 5.49 13.65 1.26
N ASN A 55 6.26 14.62 1.75
CA ASN A 55 7.73 14.53 1.73
C ASN A 55 8.37 13.85 2.96
N GLN A 56 7.63 13.58 4.04
CA GLN A 56 8.19 12.96 5.26
C GLN A 56 7.45 11.70 5.71
N GLU A 57 6.46 11.26 4.95
CA GLU A 57 5.64 10.13 5.35
C GLU A 57 6.39 8.79 5.21
N LYS A 58 6.41 8.03 6.29
CA LYS A 58 6.93 6.66 6.32
C LYS A 58 5.81 5.72 5.87
N LEU A 59 5.95 5.18 4.67
CA LEU A 59 5.02 4.17 4.15
C LEU A 59 5.52 2.78 4.54
N TYR A 60 4.58 1.92 4.91
CA TYR A 60 4.82 0.49 5.07
C TYR A 60 4.05 -0.25 4.00
N ALA A 61 4.77 -1.05 3.22
CA ALA A 61 4.23 -1.87 2.15
C ALA A 61 3.67 -3.19 2.70
N TYR A 62 2.52 -3.60 2.19
CA TYR A 62 1.83 -4.83 2.55
C TYR A 62 1.33 -5.50 1.28
N ASP A 63 1.32 -6.82 1.27
CA ASP A 63 0.50 -7.56 0.33
C ASP A 63 -0.98 -7.35 0.71
N LEU A 64 -1.80 -6.90 -0.24
CA LEU A 64 -3.20 -6.60 0.04
C LEU A 64 -3.98 -7.81 0.53
N TYR A 65 -3.73 -8.99 -0.03
CA TYR A 65 -4.44 -10.20 0.36
C TYR A 65 -4.03 -10.66 1.74
N GLU A 66 -2.74 -10.58 2.09
CA GLU A 66 -2.28 -10.87 3.45
C GLU A 66 -2.82 -9.85 4.45
N LEU A 67 -2.91 -8.57 4.08
CA LEU A 67 -3.54 -7.54 4.88
C LEU A 67 -5.04 -7.87 5.11
N MET A 68 -5.75 -8.28 4.06
CA MET A 68 -7.16 -8.70 4.16
C MET A 68 -7.35 -9.94 5.04
N LYS A 69 -6.43 -10.91 4.99
CA LYS A 69 -6.51 -12.13 5.82
C LYS A 69 -6.20 -11.87 7.29
N CYS A 70 -5.20 -11.04 7.58
CA CYS A 70 -4.71 -10.81 8.94
C CYS A 70 -5.45 -9.69 9.67
N SER A 71 -6.19 -8.86 8.94
CA SER A 71 -6.89 -7.71 9.50
C SER A 71 -8.12 -8.09 10.31
N GLN A 72 -8.20 -7.58 11.55
CA GLN A 72 -9.46 -7.50 12.30
C GLN A 72 -10.24 -6.21 12.00
N GLU A 73 -9.59 -5.23 11.36
CA GLU A 73 -10.17 -3.94 11.00
C GLU A 73 -10.84 -3.97 9.62
N LEU A 74 -11.80 -3.06 9.41
CA LEU A 74 -12.54 -3.02 8.16
C LEU A 74 -11.68 -2.37 7.06
N LEU A 75 -11.14 -3.19 6.17
CA LEU A 75 -10.49 -2.71 4.96
C LEU A 75 -11.55 -2.24 3.96
N LYS A 76 -11.56 -0.94 3.65
CA LYS A 76 -12.53 -0.32 2.73
C LYS A 76 -11.85 -0.04 1.40
N ILE A 77 -12.04 -0.91 0.42
CA ILE A 77 -11.59 -0.66 -0.96
C ILE A 77 -12.68 0.12 -1.69
N THR A 78 -12.32 1.29 -2.19
CA THR A 78 -13.23 2.20 -2.91
C THR A 78 -12.99 2.20 -4.41
N GLU A 79 -11.80 1.80 -4.88
CA GLU A 79 -11.47 1.70 -6.30
C GLU A 79 -11.34 0.24 -6.77
N LYS A 80 -11.62 -0.01 -8.06
CA LYS A 80 -11.28 -1.29 -8.70
C LYS A 80 -9.77 -1.33 -8.96
N ILE A 81 -9.12 -2.37 -8.44
CA ILE A 81 -7.65 -2.58 -8.44
C ILE A 81 -7.23 -3.48 -9.61
#